data_AF-A0A1X4J0I1-F1
#
_entry.id   AF-A0A1X4J0I1-F1
#
_cell.length_a   1.000
_cell.length_b   1.000
_cell.length_c   1.000
_cell.angle_alpha   90.00
_cell.angle_beta   90.00
_cell.angle_gamma   90.00
#
_symmetry.space_group_name_H-M   'P 1'
#
loop_
_entity.id
_entity.type
_entity.pdbx_description
1 polymer ?
#
loop_
_entity_poly.entity_id
_entity_poly.type
_entity_poly.pdbx_seq_one_letter_code
_entity_poly.pdbx_strand_id
1 'polypeptide(L)'
;MTDADTSGDFRLGWEEWVSLPDLGLPTLKAKVDTGARTSALHAFDIEPFGPPSRPRVRFGIHPIPGQDDVSVHCLANVIDRREVTSSNGETEWRYVIRTTISVGGRRWPIDVTLTDRGSMAYRMLLGRQALGEDIVVTPMSSFCQPELNYDVYQSALLTSEAPKRTLRIAILGRDTKSATITRLIAEGETRGHVVEVIDAARCYMAITPNAQEVYCDGKRLPRYDAVIPRAGVGNAPYSGAVIRQFEAMGTYCMNPAHGIAACRDKLHAHQVLARNQIGMPVTAFAASPKDTANLMGLVGSAPLIVKLLDSSHGKGVVLAETRKAAESVVEAFRGLHANFLLQPYMKDSAGEDIRCLVIGGRVVTSIRRIAGSGEFRADQGEGSRAERVKISRDERRAATRAAKAFRLNLATVDLLRTQDGPKVIEVNPGPALQVLETVSGLNLASMVFDEIEKRVRPSPSRRLGKVRG
;
A
#
# COMPACT_ATOMS: atom_id res chain seq x y z
N MET A 1 -6.60 -50.30 40.39
CA MET A 1 -6.68 -48.90 40.84
C MET A 1 -5.26 -48.49 41.19
N THR A 2 -4.55 -47.95 40.21
CA THR A 2 -3.23 -47.35 40.34
C THR A 2 -3.25 -46.21 39.35
N ASP A 3 -3.69 -45.05 39.84
CA ASP A 3 -3.58 -43.79 39.11
C ASP A 3 -2.09 -43.54 38.86
N ALA A 4 -1.73 -43.56 37.59
CA ALA A 4 -0.44 -43.06 37.14
C ALA A 4 -0.49 -41.54 37.28
N ASP A 5 0.22 -41.02 38.27
CA ASP A 5 0.49 -39.61 38.49
C ASP A 5 1.29 -39.07 37.30
N THR A 6 0.59 -38.56 36.28
CA THR A 6 1.18 -37.77 35.19
C THR A 6 1.27 -36.31 35.60
N SER A 7 2.22 -35.99 36.47
CA SER A 7 2.68 -34.63 36.76
C SER A 7 4.17 -34.49 36.42
N GLY A 8 4.51 -34.74 35.15
CA GLY A 8 5.87 -34.51 34.67
C GLY A 8 6.16 -33.01 34.59
N ASP A 9 7.01 -32.49 35.49
CA ASP A 9 7.49 -31.11 35.46
C ASP A 9 7.96 -30.70 34.06
N PHE A 10 7.55 -29.52 33.58
CA PHE A 10 7.94 -29.01 32.27
C PHE A 10 9.41 -28.56 32.30
N ARG A 11 10.30 -29.31 31.66
CA ARG A 11 11.76 -29.08 31.72
C ARG A 11 12.28 -28.23 30.57
N LEU A 12 13.13 -27.27 30.88
CA LEU A 12 13.91 -26.51 29.90
C LEU A 12 15.40 -26.77 30.09
N GLY A 13 16.15 -26.88 29.01
CA GLY A 13 17.61 -26.87 29.01
C GLY A 13 18.19 -25.47 29.20
N TRP A 14 19.52 -25.35 29.18
CA TRP A 14 20.19 -24.04 29.16
C TRP A 14 20.06 -23.34 27.80
N GLU A 15 19.77 -24.10 26.74
CA GLU A 15 19.41 -23.62 25.40
C GLU A 15 18.13 -24.32 24.94
N GLU A 16 17.19 -23.55 24.37
CA GLU A 16 15.91 -24.06 23.89
C GLU A 16 15.49 -23.44 22.55
N TRP A 17 14.74 -24.22 21.78
CA TRP A 17 14.01 -23.73 20.62
C TRP A 17 12.65 -23.16 21.06
N VAL A 18 12.37 -21.92 20.63
CA VAL A 18 11.16 -21.20 21.00
C VAL A 18 10.51 -20.58 19.78
N SER A 19 9.21 -20.27 19.85
CA SER A 19 8.55 -19.42 18.86
C SER A 19 7.91 -18.19 19.49
N LEU A 20 8.02 -17.10 18.74
CA LEU A 20 7.48 -15.75 18.85
C LEU A 20 6.17 -15.50 18.10
N PRO A 21 5.04 -16.22 18.28
CA PRO A 21 3.88 -16.13 17.38
C PRO A 21 3.34 -14.71 17.19
N ASP A 22 3.29 -13.87 18.23
CA ASP A 22 2.79 -12.50 18.10
C ASP A 22 3.74 -11.60 17.29
N LEU A 23 5.02 -11.97 17.21
CA LEU A 23 6.07 -11.23 16.48
C LEU A 23 6.41 -11.83 15.12
N GLY A 24 5.92 -13.02 14.83
CA GLY A 24 6.16 -13.70 13.55
C GLY A 24 7.49 -14.38 13.45
N LEU A 25 7.98 -14.83 14.60
CA LEU A 25 9.19 -15.62 14.71
C LEU A 25 8.77 -17.08 14.92
N PRO A 26 8.60 -17.88 13.85
CA PRO A 26 8.21 -19.28 13.99
C PRO A 26 9.26 -20.12 14.71
N THR A 27 10.52 -19.69 14.73
CA THR A 27 11.62 -20.41 15.36
C THR A 27 12.73 -19.46 15.79
N LEU A 28 13.23 -19.60 17.01
CA LEU A 28 14.32 -18.83 17.55
C LEU A 28 15.05 -19.68 18.59
N LYS A 29 16.37 -19.63 18.61
CA LYS A 29 17.16 -20.18 19.72
C LYS A 29 17.21 -19.17 20.85
N ALA A 30 16.78 -19.59 22.03
CA ALA A 30 16.86 -18.81 23.25
C ALA A 30 17.81 -19.47 24.24
N LYS A 31 18.66 -18.66 24.88
CA LYS A 31 19.43 -19.10 26.05
C LYS A 31 18.59 -18.89 27.30
N VAL A 32 18.39 -19.93 28.09
CA VAL A 32 17.72 -19.82 29.39
C VAL A 32 18.73 -19.24 30.38
N ASP A 33 18.42 -18.05 30.89
CA ASP A 33 19.31 -17.26 31.75
C ASP A 33 18.57 -16.87 33.02
N THR A 34 18.66 -17.72 34.04
CA THR A 34 18.05 -17.48 35.34
C THR A 34 18.70 -16.30 36.10
N GLY A 35 19.89 -15.86 35.69
CA GLY A 35 20.52 -14.65 36.23
C GLY A 35 19.87 -13.36 35.71
N ALA A 36 19.32 -13.39 34.49
CA ALA A 36 18.57 -12.28 33.93
C ALA A 36 17.16 -12.18 34.56
N ARG A 37 16.82 -11.02 35.12
CA ARG A 37 15.47 -10.78 35.67
C ARG A 37 14.40 -10.85 34.58
N THR A 38 14.58 -10.06 33.52
CA THR A 38 13.65 -9.94 32.39
C THR A 38 14.27 -10.57 31.16
N SER A 39 13.46 -11.21 30.31
CA SER A 39 13.90 -11.69 29.00
C SER A 39 14.39 -10.55 28.11
N ALA A 40 15.30 -10.85 27.19
CA ALA A 40 15.86 -9.90 26.24
C ALA A 40 15.82 -10.47 24.82
N LEU A 41 15.45 -9.65 23.84
CA LEU A 41 15.34 -10.04 22.43
C LEU A 41 16.15 -9.07 21.58
N HIS A 42 16.91 -9.64 20.64
CA HIS A 42 17.62 -8.89 19.61
C HIS A 42 16.63 -8.06 18.80
N ALA A 43 16.94 -6.78 18.68
CA ALA A 43 16.20 -5.84 17.88
C ALA A 43 17.16 -4.80 17.26
N PHE A 44 16.96 -4.48 15.99
CA PHE A 44 17.61 -3.37 15.28
C PHE A 44 16.55 -2.37 14.78
N ASP A 45 16.97 -1.15 14.40
CA ASP A 45 16.06 -0.07 13.97
C ASP A 45 14.87 0.11 14.94
N ILE A 46 15.16 0.22 16.24
CA ILE A 46 14.15 0.36 17.29
C ILE A 46 13.57 1.78 17.24
N GLU A 47 12.38 1.91 16.69
CA GLU A 47 11.69 3.19 16.49
C GLU A 47 10.39 3.25 17.31
N PRO A 48 10.31 4.08 18.37
CA PRO A 48 9.06 4.34 19.07
C PRO A 48 8.12 5.23 18.23
N PHE A 49 6.81 5.01 18.33
CA PHE A 49 5.79 5.79 17.64
C PHE A 49 4.41 5.61 18.28
N GLY A 50 3.41 6.34 17.77
CA GLY A 50 2.04 6.35 18.29
C GLY A 50 1.80 7.45 19.34
N PRO A 51 0.54 7.70 19.70
CA PRO A 51 0.19 8.73 20.68
C PRO A 51 0.67 8.32 22.09
N PRO A 52 0.91 9.29 23.00
CA PRO A 52 1.31 8.99 24.38
C PRO A 52 0.35 8.05 25.13
N SER A 53 -0.94 8.04 24.75
CA SER A 53 -1.96 7.16 25.33
C SER A 53 -1.85 5.70 24.88
N ARG A 54 -1.13 5.42 23.79
CA ARG A 54 -0.95 4.07 23.25
C ARG A 54 0.42 3.97 22.56
N PRO A 55 1.52 4.02 23.33
CA PRO A 55 2.86 3.98 22.76
C PRO A 55 3.14 2.63 22.13
N ARG A 56 3.81 2.64 20.98
CA ARG A 56 4.18 1.45 20.21
C ARG A 56 5.64 1.54 19.81
N VAL A 57 6.24 0.40 19.47
CA VAL A 57 7.62 0.32 19.01
C VAL A 57 7.72 -0.60 17.80
N ARG A 58 8.40 -0.13 16.76
CA ARG A 58 8.77 -0.88 15.55
C ARG A 58 10.23 -1.29 15.70
N PHE A 59 10.56 -2.50 15.25
CA PHE A 59 11.93 -2.98 15.26
C PHE A 59 12.10 -4.11 14.23
N GLY A 60 13.31 -4.31 13.74
CA GLY A 60 13.68 -5.49 12.96
C GLY A 60 14.36 -6.53 13.84
N ILE A 61 14.26 -7.80 13.45
CA ILE A 61 14.97 -8.92 14.07
C ILE A 61 15.68 -9.70 12.99
N HIS A 62 16.96 -9.99 13.19
CA HIS A 62 17.67 -11.04 12.48
C HIS A 62 17.58 -12.34 13.28
N PRO A 63 16.65 -13.26 12.94
CA PRO A 63 16.37 -14.42 13.79
C PRO A 63 17.50 -15.47 13.78
N ILE A 64 18.33 -15.46 12.74
CA ILE A 64 19.43 -16.39 12.55
C ILE A 64 20.74 -15.69 12.94
N PRO A 65 21.48 -16.18 13.95
CA PRO A 65 22.80 -15.65 14.27
C PRO A 65 23.74 -15.70 13.05
N GLY A 66 24.40 -14.57 12.76
CA GLY A 66 25.35 -14.45 11.64
C GLY A 66 24.73 -14.34 10.24
N GLN A 67 23.41 -14.24 10.12
CA GLN A 67 22.70 -13.99 8.85
C GLN A 67 21.79 -12.76 8.98
N ASP A 68 22.19 -11.67 8.33
CA ASP A 68 21.45 -10.40 8.38
C ASP A 68 20.55 -10.20 7.15
N ASP A 69 20.59 -11.11 6.18
CA ASP A 69 19.75 -11.09 4.99
C ASP A 69 18.31 -11.57 5.26
N VAL A 70 18.12 -12.34 6.33
CA VAL A 70 16.80 -12.67 6.87
C VAL A 70 16.44 -11.65 7.94
N SER A 71 15.40 -10.86 7.68
CA SER A 71 14.86 -9.91 8.65
C SER A 71 13.35 -10.06 8.82
N VAL A 72 12.92 -10.02 10.07
CA VAL A 72 11.51 -9.99 10.46
C VAL A 72 11.25 -8.65 11.13
N HIS A 73 10.44 -7.82 10.48
CA HIS A 73 10.04 -6.54 11.06
C HIS A 73 8.79 -6.72 11.92
N CYS A 74 8.97 -6.41 13.20
CA CYS A 74 8.01 -6.60 14.27
C CYS A 74 7.51 -5.25 14.78
N LEU A 75 6.36 -5.30 15.44
CA LEU A 75 5.76 -4.13 16.06
C LEU A 75 4.92 -4.56 17.25
N ALA A 76 5.14 -3.91 18.38
CA ALA A 76 4.45 -4.24 19.63
C ALA A 76 4.03 -2.98 20.39
N ASN A 77 3.03 -3.13 21.26
CA ASN A 77 2.70 -2.09 22.23
C ASN A 77 3.84 -2.01 23.25
N VAL A 78 4.25 -0.79 23.58
CA VAL A 78 5.19 -0.56 24.67
C VAL A 78 4.40 -0.59 25.96
N ILE A 79 4.72 -1.54 26.84
CA ILE A 79 4.08 -1.65 28.16
C ILE A 79 4.88 -0.94 29.25
N ASP A 80 6.18 -0.75 29.03
CA ASP A 80 7.09 -0.15 30.00
C ASP A 80 8.40 0.30 29.30
N ARG A 81 9.20 1.13 29.97
CA ARG A 81 10.61 1.38 29.65
C ARG A 81 11.43 1.12 30.90
N ARG A 82 12.47 0.31 30.78
CA ARG A 82 13.30 -0.08 31.93
C ARG A 82 14.76 0.20 31.65
N GLU A 83 15.42 0.75 32.65
CA GLU A 83 16.87 0.78 32.70
C GLU A 83 17.38 -0.63 33.02
N VAL A 84 18.27 -1.15 32.17
CA VAL A 84 18.82 -2.50 32.29
C VAL A 84 20.34 -2.43 32.20
N THR A 85 21.01 -2.99 33.19
CA THR A 85 22.47 -3.14 33.21
C THR A 85 22.84 -4.54 32.70
N SER A 86 23.63 -4.62 31.64
CA SER A 86 24.17 -5.89 31.15
C SER A 86 25.33 -6.39 32.00
N SER A 87 25.69 -7.66 31.82
CA SER A 87 26.80 -8.30 32.53
C SER A 87 28.17 -7.67 32.27
N ASN A 88 28.29 -6.86 31.22
CA ASN A 88 29.48 -6.05 30.92
C ASN A 88 29.51 -4.70 31.66
N GLY A 89 28.51 -4.40 32.50
CA GLY A 89 28.43 -3.15 33.28
C GLY A 89 27.81 -1.96 32.55
N GLU A 90 27.43 -2.11 31.29
CA GLU A 90 26.75 -1.04 30.53
C GLU A 90 25.27 -0.97 30.88
N THR A 91 24.75 0.24 31.03
CA THR A 91 23.35 0.49 31.38
C THR A 91 22.64 1.17 30.23
N GLU A 92 21.47 0.65 29.84
CA GLU A 92 20.66 1.23 28.76
C GLU A 92 19.16 1.20 29.06
N TRP A 93 18.43 2.18 28.53
CA TRP A 93 16.97 2.23 28.58
C TRP A 93 16.36 1.39 27.46
N ARG A 94 15.72 0.29 27.83
CA ARG A 94 15.08 -0.64 26.89
C ARG A 94 13.57 -0.50 26.90
N TYR A 95 12.96 -0.57 25.73
CA TYR A 95 11.51 -0.75 25.61
C TYR A 95 11.12 -2.16 26.05
N VAL A 96 10.04 -2.25 26.82
CA VAL A 96 9.45 -3.52 27.24
C VAL A 96 8.17 -3.77 26.45
N ILE A 97 8.08 -4.96 25.88
CA ILE A 97 6.91 -5.43 25.13
C ILE A 97 6.40 -6.72 25.77
N ARG A 98 5.10 -7.00 25.58
CA ARG A 98 4.50 -8.29 25.93
C ARG A 98 4.28 -9.12 24.68
N THR A 99 4.68 -10.39 24.73
CA THR A 99 4.47 -11.35 23.65
C THR A 99 4.23 -12.75 24.22
N THR A 100 3.52 -13.59 23.50
CA THR A 100 3.32 -15.00 23.81
C THR A 100 4.52 -15.78 23.33
N ILE A 101 5.18 -16.53 24.22
CA ILE A 101 6.20 -17.52 23.85
C ILE A 101 5.54 -18.88 23.67
N SER A 102 6.02 -19.69 22.73
CA SER A 102 5.70 -21.12 22.67
C SER A 102 6.96 -21.98 22.72
N VAL A 103 6.95 -23.00 23.58
CA VAL A 103 8.03 -23.99 23.74
C VAL A 103 7.38 -25.35 23.94
N GLY A 104 7.75 -26.36 23.16
CA GLY A 104 7.25 -27.74 23.31
C GLY A 104 5.72 -27.87 23.33
N GLY A 105 5.00 -27.02 22.60
CA GLY A 105 3.53 -27.00 22.56
C GLY A 105 2.87 -26.18 23.68
N ARG A 106 3.58 -25.83 24.75
CA ARG A 106 3.09 -24.91 25.79
C ARG A 106 3.18 -23.46 25.31
N ARG A 107 2.23 -22.62 25.73
CA ARG A 107 2.16 -21.18 25.40
C ARG A 107 1.83 -20.33 26.62
N TRP A 108 2.55 -19.24 26.83
CA TRP A 108 2.29 -18.29 27.91
C TRP A 108 2.81 -16.89 27.58
N PRO A 109 2.27 -15.82 28.19
CA PRO A 109 2.76 -14.46 27.97
C PRO A 109 4.07 -14.21 28.71
N ILE A 110 4.98 -13.46 28.08
CA ILE A 110 6.23 -13.01 28.66
C ILE A 110 6.47 -11.53 28.37
N ASP A 111 7.16 -10.85 29.28
CA ASP A 111 7.66 -9.49 29.08
C ASP A 111 9.11 -9.56 28.60
N VAL A 112 9.42 -8.82 27.53
CA VAL A 112 10.70 -8.87 26.83
C VAL A 112 11.24 -7.47 26.61
N THR A 113 12.52 -7.29 26.89
CA THR A 113 13.24 -6.05 26.59
C THR A 113 13.85 -6.10 25.18
N LEU A 114 13.72 -5.02 24.43
CA LEU A 114 14.33 -4.88 23.10
C LEU A 114 15.72 -4.26 23.21
N THR A 115 16.72 -4.90 22.61
CA THR A 115 18.13 -4.47 22.66
C THR A 115 18.92 -5.03 21.49
N ASP A 116 19.99 -4.36 21.07
CA ASP A 116 20.85 -4.88 20.01
C ASP A 116 21.77 -6.00 20.53
N ARG A 117 21.42 -7.23 20.14
CA ARG A 117 22.24 -8.43 20.36
C ARG A 117 22.86 -8.98 19.06
N GLY A 118 23.11 -8.13 18.07
CA GLY A 118 23.62 -8.47 16.74
C GLY A 118 24.94 -9.24 16.76
N SER A 119 25.81 -8.94 17.73
CA SER A 119 27.11 -9.62 17.94
C SER A 119 27.03 -10.89 18.81
N MET A 120 25.87 -11.18 19.41
CA MET A 120 25.72 -12.26 20.38
C MET A 120 25.29 -13.57 19.68
N ALA A 121 25.79 -14.70 20.21
CA ALA A 121 25.44 -16.03 19.70
C ALA A 121 23.93 -16.36 19.80
N TYR A 122 23.25 -15.79 20.80
CA TYR A 122 21.81 -15.98 21.02
C TYR A 122 21.05 -14.67 20.85
N ARG A 123 20.07 -14.71 19.94
CA ARG A 123 19.15 -13.59 19.67
C ARG A 123 18.14 -13.37 20.78
N MET A 124 17.94 -14.34 21.67
CA MET A 124 17.05 -14.20 22.82
C MET A 124 17.65 -14.78 24.09
N LEU A 125 17.42 -14.07 25.21
CA LEU A 125 17.57 -14.59 26.57
C LEU A 125 16.19 -14.79 27.17
N LEU A 126 15.95 -15.97 27.75
CA LEU A 126 14.76 -16.26 28.54
C LEU A 126 15.10 -16.04 30.02
N GLY A 127 14.64 -14.91 30.57
CA GLY A 127 14.90 -14.52 31.95
C GLY A 127 13.98 -15.21 32.95
N ARG A 128 14.33 -15.16 34.24
CA ARG A 128 13.59 -15.86 35.30
C ARG A 128 12.12 -15.44 35.45
N GLN A 129 11.75 -14.19 35.14
CA GLN A 129 10.34 -13.76 35.18
C GLN A 129 9.45 -14.44 34.13
N ALA A 130 10.05 -15.01 33.08
CA ALA A 130 9.33 -15.77 32.07
C ALA A 130 9.15 -17.24 32.45
N LEU A 131 9.73 -17.71 33.56
CA LEU A 131 9.66 -19.10 34.01
C LEU A 131 8.57 -19.22 35.08
N GLY A 132 7.57 -20.07 34.83
CA GLY A 132 6.55 -20.40 35.81
C GLY A 132 7.11 -21.28 36.94
N GLU A 133 6.40 -21.34 38.07
CA GLU A 133 6.80 -22.19 39.22
C GLU A 133 6.86 -23.68 38.86
N ASP A 134 6.14 -24.09 37.82
CA ASP A 134 6.07 -25.45 37.30
C ASP A 134 7.12 -25.75 36.20
N ILE A 135 8.10 -24.86 36.02
CA ILE A 135 9.18 -24.99 35.03
C ILE A 135 10.51 -25.30 35.72
N VAL A 136 11.13 -26.41 35.34
CA VAL A 136 12.44 -26.85 35.87
C VAL A 136 13.54 -26.62 34.83
N VAL A 137 14.56 -25.86 35.18
CA VAL A 137 15.73 -25.63 34.31
C VAL A 137 16.80 -26.68 34.58
N THR A 138 17.20 -27.42 33.55
CA THR A 138 18.25 -28.43 33.55
C THR A 138 19.52 -27.83 32.93
N PRO A 139 20.46 -27.32 33.75
CA PRO A 139 21.59 -26.52 33.25
C PRO A 139 22.60 -27.30 32.40
N MET A 140 22.59 -28.64 32.51
CA MET A 140 23.53 -29.53 31.79
C MET A 140 22.96 -30.09 30.48
N SER A 141 21.71 -29.74 30.15
CA SER A 141 21.03 -30.24 28.95
C SER A 141 20.67 -29.09 28.03
N SER A 142 20.79 -29.31 26.72
CA SER A 142 20.20 -28.45 25.69
C SER A 142 18.97 -29.15 25.11
N PHE A 143 17.98 -28.37 24.66
CA PHE A 143 16.81 -28.87 23.92
C PHE A 143 16.05 -29.97 24.66
N CYS A 144 15.59 -29.67 25.88
CA CYS A 144 14.70 -30.55 26.62
C CYS A 144 13.29 -30.59 26.00
N GLN A 145 13.01 -29.72 25.04
CA GLN A 145 11.78 -29.64 24.24
C GLN A 145 12.06 -29.96 22.76
N PRO A 146 11.02 -30.32 21.96
CA PRO A 146 11.18 -30.61 20.53
C PRO A 146 12.00 -29.57 19.78
N GLU A 147 13.01 -30.04 19.04
CA GLU A 147 13.86 -29.18 18.25
C GLU A 147 13.12 -28.60 17.04
N LEU A 148 13.37 -27.32 16.77
CA LEU A 148 12.95 -26.63 15.56
C LEU A 148 14.15 -26.45 14.63
N ASN A 149 13.92 -25.88 13.45
CA ASN A 149 15.00 -25.56 12.51
C ASN A 149 14.74 -24.21 11.83
N TYR A 150 15.78 -23.62 11.23
CA TYR A 150 15.68 -22.34 10.55
C TYR A 150 15.14 -22.41 9.12
N ASP A 151 14.89 -23.60 8.56
CA ASP A 151 14.46 -23.77 7.16
C ASP A 151 13.10 -23.11 6.90
N VAL A 152 12.28 -22.94 7.95
CA VAL A 152 11.04 -22.16 7.88
C VAL A 152 11.27 -20.75 7.34
N TYR A 153 12.44 -20.14 7.62
CA TYR A 153 12.81 -18.81 7.12
C TYR A 153 13.24 -18.79 5.65
N GLN A 154 13.49 -19.95 5.04
CA GLN A 154 13.86 -20.07 3.61
C GLN A 154 12.70 -20.56 2.75
N SER A 155 11.63 -21.06 3.38
CA SER A 155 10.49 -21.68 2.71
C SER A 155 9.38 -20.68 2.36
N ALA A 156 8.51 -21.04 1.43
CA ALA A 156 7.27 -20.32 1.16
C ALA A 156 6.32 -20.26 2.39
N LEU A 157 6.59 -21.03 3.45
CA LEU A 157 5.80 -21.07 4.69
C LEU A 157 5.84 -19.75 5.45
N LEU A 158 6.94 -18.98 5.37
CA LEU A 158 6.96 -17.58 5.85
C LEU A 158 5.82 -16.74 5.27
N THR A 159 5.38 -17.04 4.04
CA THR A 159 4.31 -16.29 3.36
C THR A 159 2.91 -16.70 3.84
N SER A 160 2.75 -17.92 4.37
CA SER A 160 1.48 -18.47 4.86
C SER A 160 1.29 -18.33 6.38
N GLU A 161 2.37 -18.34 7.15
CA GLU A 161 2.34 -18.31 8.63
C GLU A 161 2.83 -17.00 9.25
N ALA A 162 3.32 -16.03 8.45
CA ALA A 162 3.65 -14.71 9.01
C ALA A 162 2.41 -14.11 9.67
N PRO A 163 2.48 -13.74 10.96
CA PRO A 163 1.37 -13.12 11.65
C PRO A 163 1.05 -11.79 11.01
N LYS A 164 -0.16 -11.32 11.29
CA LYS A 164 -0.63 -9.99 10.89
C LYS A 164 0.28 -8.94 11.51
N ARG A 165 1.34 -8.55 10.79
CA ARG A 165 2.23 -7.48 11.20
C ARG A 165 1.52 -6.14 11.05
N THR A 166 1.71 -5.26 12.02
CA THR A 166 1.29 -3.87 11.89
C THR A 166 2.16 -3.19 10.84
N LEU A 167 1.54 -2.58 9.84
CA LEU A 167 2.22 -1.78 8.83
C LEU A 167 2.21 -0.31 9.22
N ARG A 168 3.28 0.42 8.88
CA ARG A 168 3.29 1.88 8.88
C ARG A 168 3.00 2.37 7.47
N ILE A 169 1.87 3.06 7.29
CA ILE A 169 1.34 3.42 5.99
C ILE A 169 1.20 4.94 5.90
N ALA A 170 1.79 5.55 4.89
CA ALA A 170 1.61 6.97 4.60
C ALA A 170 0.47 7.14 3.59
N ILE A 171 -0.48 8.03 3.87
CA ILE A 171 -1.43 8.54 2.88
C ILE A 171 -0.91 9.91 2.43
N LEU A 172 -0.47 10.03 1.17
CA LEU A 172 -0.05 11.33 0.63
C LEU A 172 -1.26 12.15 0.22
N GLY A 173 -1.80 12.95 1.14
CA GLY A 173 -3.03 13.72 0.96
C GLY A 173 -3.00 15.03 1.74
N ARG A 174 -3.78 16.02 1.29
CA ARG A 174 -3.85 17.36 1.91
C ARG A 174 -5.02 17.50 2.89
N ASP A 175 -6.16 16.93 2.53
CA ASP A 175 -7.42 17.11 3.26
C ASP A 175 -7.73 15.88 4.11
N THR A 176 -7.36 15.93 5.39
CA THR A 176 -7.68 14.89 6.37
C THR A 176 -9.18 14.74 6.64
N LYS A 177 -10.01 15.70 6.20
CA LYS A 177 -11.48 15.62 6.29
C LYS A 177 -12.12 14.97 5.06
N SER A 178 -11.34 14.61 4.04
CA SER A 178 -11.84 13.87 2.89
C SER A 178 -12.42 12.53 3.33
N ALA A 179 -13.69 12.28 3.01
CA ALA A 179 -14.39 11.03 3.38
C ALA A 179 -13.59 9.77 3.02
N THR A 180 -12.88 9.77 1.89
CA THR A 180 -12.04 8.63 1.49
C THR A 180 -10.80 8.48 2.38
N ILE A 181 -10.15 9.57 2.77
CA ILE A 181 -8.97 9.53 3.66
C ILE A 181 -9.39 9.07 5.05
N THR A 182 -10.46 9.64 5.62
CA THR A 182 -11.02 9.21 6.91
C THR A 182 -11.36 7.72 6.90
N ARG A 183 -11.98 7.24 5.81
CA ARG A 183 -12.33 5.83 5.66
C ARG A 183 -11.11 4.90 5.63
N LEU A 184 -10.04 5.30 4.94
CA LEU A 184 -8.78 4.55 4.89
C LEU A 184 -8.05 4.55 6.24
N ILE A 185 -8.04 5.67 6.96
CA ILE A 185 -7.47 5.75 8.32
C ILE A 185 -8.21 4.77 9.24
N ALA A 186 -9.53 4.89 9.32
CA ALA A 186 -10.36 4.06 10.20
C ALA A 186 -10.19 2.56 9.91
N GLU A 187 -10.13 2.17 8.63
CA GLU A 187 -9.89 0.77 8.26
C GLU A 187 -8.49 0.28 8.67
N GLY A 188 -7.46 1.09 8.39
CA GLY A 188 -6.08 0.72 8.73
C GLY A 188 -5.88 0.58 10.23
N GLU A 189 -6.41 1.51 11.01
CA GLU A 189 -6.37 1.46 12.48
C GLU A 189 -7.15 0.27 13.04
N THR A 190 -8.32 -0.05 12.45
CA THR A 190 -9.11 -1.26 12.81
C THR A 190 -8.33 -2.54 12.55
N ARG A 191 -7.51 -2.56 11.48
CA ARG A 191 -6.58 -3.67 11.15
C ARG A 191 -5.28 -3.64 11.97
N GLY A 192 -5.16 -2.69 12.90
CA GLY A 192 -4.01 -2.54 13.79
C GLY A 192 -2.82 -1.82 13.17
N HIS A 193 -2.92 -1.35 11.92
CA HIS A 193 -1.91 -0.56 11.22
C HIS A 193 -1.80 0.86 11.79
N VAL A 194 -0.67 1.52 11.51
CA VAL A 194 -0.55 2.96 11.75
C VAL A 194 -0.56 3.68 10.43
N VAL A 195 -1.50 4.62 10.34
CA VAL A 195 -1.79 5.37 9.14
C VAL A 195 -1.54 6.84 9.43
N GLU A 196 -0.59 7.43 8.69
CA GLU A 196 -0.24 8.84 8.83
C GLU A 196 -0.59 9.57 7.53
N VAL A 197 -1.25 10.73 7.64
CA VAL A 197 -1.52 11.59 6.48
C VAL A 197 -0.40 12.60 6.35
N ILE A 198 0.21 12.65 5.17
CA ILE A 198 1.35 13.52 4.89
C ILE A 198 1.02 14.37 3.68
N ASP A 199 1.13 15.68 3.83
CA ASP A 199 1.02 16.59 2.70
C ASP A 199 2.31 16.57 1.89
N ALA A 200 2.25 16.01 0.68
CA ALA A 200 3.38 15.97 -0.24
C ALA A 200 3.94 17.37 -0.56
N ALA A 201 3.13 18.43 -0.50
CA ALA A 201 3.59 19.79 -0.74
C ALA A 201 4.46 20.36 0.40
N ARG A 202 4.39 19.78 1.60
CA ARG A 202 5.22 20.14 2.76
C ARG A 202 6.48 19.30 2.86
N CYS A 203 6.58 18.25 2.04
CA CYS A 203 7.74 17.39 2.02
C CYS A 203 8.91 18.06 1.31
N TYR A 204 10.14 17.77 1.73
CA TYR A 204 11.37 18.08 1.02
C TYR A 204 12.32 16.89 1.15
N MET A 205 13.34 16.79 0.30
CA MET A 205 14.10 15.54 0.12
C MET A 205 15.60 15.81 0.21
N ALA A 206 16.33 14.93 0.87
CA ALA A 206 17.78 14.84 0.74
C ALA A 206 18.10 13.67 -0.19
N ILE A 207 18.76 13.97 -1.30
CA ILE A 207 19.05 13.01 -2.38
C ILE A 207 20.56 12.93 -2.51
N THR A 208 21.13 11.83 -2.03
CA THR A 208 22.56 11.51 -2.19
C THR A 208 22.72 10.10 -2.74
N PRO A 209 23.88 9.72 -3.30
CA PRO A 209 24.11 8.36 -3.78
C PRO A 209 23.88 7.28 -2.71
N ASN A 210 24.14 7.60 -1.44
CA ASN A 210 24.13 6.64 -0.33
C ASN A 210 22.94 6.82 0.64
N ALA A 211 22.16 7.89 0.52
CA ALA A 211 21.00 8.16 1.37
C ALA A 211 19.86 8.78 0.57
N GLN A 212 18.70 8.14 0.63
CA GLN A 212 17.44 8.61 0.09
C GLN A 212 16.51 8.94 1.26
N GLU A 213 16.21 10.22 1.45
CA GLU A 213 15.44 10.67 2.62
C GLU A 213 14.34 11.65 2.21
N VAL A 214 13.20 11.55 2.90
CA VAL A 214 12.12 12.52 2.83
C VAL A 214 11.99 13.16 4.21
N TYR A 215 11.77 14.47 4.23
CA TYR A 215 11.55 15.28 5.41
C TYR A 215 10.20 15.98 5.31
N CYS A 216 9.58 16.26 6.44
CA CYS A 216 8.41 17.12 6.56
C CYS A 216 8.53 17.92 7.85
N ASP A 217 8.27 19.23 7.79
CA ASP A 217 8.25 20.12 8.98
C ASP A 217 9.50 20.03 9.87
N GLY A 218 10.69 20.05 9.26
CA GLY A 218 11.95 20.01 10.00
C GLY A 218 12.42 18.61 10.39
N LYS A 219 11.60 17.57 10.20
CA LYS A 219 11.89 16.20 10.67
C LYS A 219 12.04 15.22 9.51
N ARG A 220 13.03 14.33 9.61
CA ARG A 220 13.15 13.19 8.71
C ARG A 220 11.92 12.29 8.90
N LEU A 221 11.24 11.98 7.81
CA LEU A 221 10.17 11.03 7.81
C LEU A 221 10.73 9.62 8.05
N PRO A 222 10.03 8.82 8.87
CA PRO A 222 10.43 7.45 9.16
C PRO A 222 10.19 6.54 7.96
N ARG A 223 10.64 5.29 8.08
CA ARG A 223 10.40 4.28 7.05
C ARG A 223 8.92 3.87 7.04
N TYR A 224 8.30 3.94 5.87
CA TYR A 224 6.96 3.43 5.62
C TYR A 224 7.03 2.06 4.93
N ASP A 225 6.08 1.20 5.26
CA ASP A 225 5.89 -0.09 4.59
C ASP A 225 5.14 0.11 3.28
N ALA A 226 4.16 1.02 3.26
CA ALA A 226 3.45 1.41 2.06
C ALA A 226 3.10 2.90 2.02
N VAL A 227 2.93 3.41 0.82
CA VAL A 227 2.37 4.73 0.53
C VAL A 227 1.11 4.59 -0.31
N ILE A 228 0.04 5.28 0.07
CA ILE A 228 -1.19 5.45 -0.70
C ILE A 228 -1.23 6.88 -1.27
N PRO A 229 -0.91 7.08 -2.56
CA PRO A 229 -0.97 8.40 -3.16
C PRO A 229 -2.41 8.91 -3.30
N ARG A 230 -2.70 10.06 -2.68
CA ARG A 230 -3.99 10.78 -2.78
C ARG A 230 -3.80 12.24 -3.19
N ALA A 231 -2.67 12.56 -3.83
CA ALA A 231 -2.30 13.92 -4.18
C ALA A 231 -3.40 14.62 -5.01
N GLY A 232 -3.80 15.81 -4.61
CA GLY A 232 -4.75 16.64 -5.37
C GLY A 232 -4.17 17.15 -6.69
N VAL A 233 -4.97 17.91 -7.45
CA VAL A 233 -4.57 18.42 -8.78
C VAL A 233 -3.51 19.54 -8.69
N GLY A 234 -3.51 20.34 -7.62
CA GLY A 234 -2.76 21.60 -7.55
C GLY A 234 -1.22 21.54 -7.39
N ASN A 235 -0.60 20.38 -7.15
CA ASN A 235 0.87 20.24 -7.10
C ASN A 235 1.33 18.87 -7.63
N ALA A 236 0.79 18.45 -8.77
CA ALA A 236 0.99 17.12 -9.32
C ALA A 236 2.47 16.75 -9.61
N PRO A 237 3.29 17.64 -10.22
CA PRO A 237 4.68 17.31 -10.54
C PRO A 237 5.52 17.06 -9.30
N TYR A 238 5.40 17.92 -8.29
CA TYR A 238 6.16 17.78 -7.03
C TYR A 238 5.68 16.59 -6.21
N SER A 239 4.36 16.36 -6.14
CA SER A 239 3.83 15.16 -5.49
C SER A 239 4.37 13.88 -6.15
N GLY A 240 4.49 13.89 -7.49
CA GLY A 240 5.13 12.82 -8.24
C GLY A 240 6.60 12.63 -7.86
N ALA A 241 7.36 13.71 -7.61
CA ALA A 241 8.73 13.62 -7.14
C ALA A 241 8.85 12.99 -5.74
N VAL A 242 7.98 13.39 -4.80
CA VAL A 242 7.92 12.80 -3.46
C VAL A 242 7.59 11.30 -3.51
N ILE A 243 6.65 10.89 -4.38
CA ILE A 243 6.33 9.46 -4.57
C ILE A 243 7.55 8.71 -5.11
N ARG A 244 8.26 9.25 -6.11
CA ARG A 244 9.50 8.63 -6.63
C ARG A 244 10.57 8.48 -5.55
N GLN A 245 10.63 9.41 -4.61
CA GLN A 245 11.57 9.32 -3.49
C GLN A 245 11.22 8.17 -2.55
N PHE A 246 9.93 7.98 -2.22
CA PHE A 246 9.48 6.80 -1.47
C PHE A 246 9.76 5.49 -2.21
N GLU A 247 9.57 5.46 -3.53
CA GLU A 247 9.95 4.32 -4.38
C GLU A 247 11.46 4.02 -4.30
N ALA A 248 12.31 5.06 -4.37
CA ALA A 248 13.76 4.94 -4.25
C ALA A 248 14.22 4.46 -2.86
N MET A 249 13.46 4.77 -1.81
CA MET A 249 13.66 4.26 -0.44
C MET A 249 13.20 2.79 -0.28
N GLY A 250 12.66 2.16 -1.33
CA GLY A 250 12.14 0.79 -1.28
C GLY A 250 10.76 0.67 -0.62
N THR A 251 10.05 1.78 -0.45
CA THR A 251 8.66 1.76 0.07
C THR A 251 7.71 1.28 -1.03
N TYR A 252 6.73 0.43 -0.68
CA TYR A 252 5.69 0.04 -1.64
C TYR A 252 4.70 1.19 -1.89
N CYS A 253 4.74 1.81 -3.07
CA CYS A 253 3.73 2.78 -3.47
C CYS A 253 2.55 2.07 -4.17
N MET A 254 1.34 2.19 -3.60
CA MET A 254 0.13 1.54 -4.12
C MET A 254 -0.09 1.85 -5.61
N ASN A 255 0.11 3.11 -6.00
CA ASN A 255 0.23 3.50 -7.39
C ASN A 255 1.57 4.18 -7.59
N PRO A 256 2.36 3.77 -8.60
CA PRO A 256 3.67 4.34 -8.82
C PRO A 256 3.56 5.75 -9.45
N ALA A 257 4.60 6.57 -9.25
CA ALA A 257 4.59 7.96 -9.71
C ALA A 257 4.39 8.08 -11.23
N HIS A 258 5.03 7.20 -12.00
CA HIS A 258 4.91 7.19 -13.47
C HIS A 258 3.48 6.88 -13.94
N GLY A 259 2.79 5.95 -13.28
CA GLY A 259 1.42 5.57 -13.62
C GLY A 259 0.44 6.71 -13.34
N ILE A 260 0.63 7.38 -12.19
CA ILE A 260 -0.17 8.55 -11.81
C ILE A 260 0.03 9.69 -12.81
N ALA A 261 1.28 10.00 -13.16
CA ALA A 261 1.60 11.05 -14.13
C ALA A 261 0.99 10.75 -15.50
N ALA A 262 1.12 9.50 -15.96
CA ALA A 262 0.59 9.08 -17.25
C ALA A 262 -0.94 9.13 -17.36
N CYS A 263 -1.67 8.91 -16.27
CA CYS A 263 -3.12 9.08 -16.26
C CYS A 263 -3.57 10.54 -16.26
N ARG A 264 -2.77 11.46 -15.70
CA ARG A 264 -3.11 12.89 -15.61
C ARG A 264 -2.87 13.63 -16.91
N ASP A 265 -1.86 13.23 -17.67
CA ASP A 265 -1.65 13.71 -19.02
C ASP A 265 -2.62 12.99 -19.97
N LYS A 266 -3.67 13.69 -20.41
CA LYS A 266 -4.70 13.08 -21.25
C LYS A 266 -4.10 12.63 -22.60
N LEU A 267 -3.15 13.34 -23.18
CA LEU A 267 -2.51 12.89 -24.43
C LEU A 267 -1.72 11.61 -24.19
N HIS A 268 -0.87 11.61 -23.16
CA HIS A 268 -0.07 10.44 -22.84
C HIS A 268 -0.95 9.23 -22.47
N ALA A 269 -2.05 9.44 -21.73
CA ALA A 269 -3.01 8.40 -21.40
C ALA A 269 -3.59 7.72 -22.65
N HIS A 270 -4.01 8.51 -23.65
CA HIS A 270 -4.53 7.98 -24.91
C HIS A 270 -3.45 7.23 -25.70
N GLN A 271 -2.21 7.74 -25.71
CA GLN A 271 -1.07 7.03 -26.33
C GLN A 271 -0.78 5.68 -25.65
N VAL A 272 -0.86 5.62 -24.31
CA VAL A 272 -0.67 4.39 -23.54
C VAL A 272 -1.78 3.38 -23.86
N LEU A 273 -3.04 3.82 -23.91
CA LEU A 273 -4.18 2.96 -24.28
C LEU A 273 -4.05 2.42 -25.70
N ALA A 274 -3.73 3.30 -26.67
CA ALA A 274 -3.55 2.94 -28.08
C ALA A 274 -2.40 1.92 -28.27
N ARG A 275 -1.23 2.17 -27.68
CA ARG A 275 -0.07 1.26 -27.74
C ARG A 275 -0.39 -0.13 -27.17
N ASN A 276 -1.27 -0.20 -26.18
CA ASN A 276 -1.71 -1.46 -25.59
C ASN A 276 -2.93 -2.07 -26.28
N GLN A 277 -3.41 -1.51 -27.40
CA GLN A 277 -4.60 -1.99 -28.13
C GLN A 277 -5.83 -2.11 -27.20
N ILE A 278 -6.09 -1.06 -26.43
CA ILE A 278 -7.25 -0.94 -25.56
C ILE A 278 -8.25 -0.02 -26.24
N GLY A 279 -9.51 -0.45 -26.34
CA GLY A 279 -10.56 0.34 -26.97
C GLY A 279 -10.72 1.70 -26.30
N MET A 280 -10.65 2.76 -27.08
CA MET A 280 -10.85 4.15 -26.67
C MET A 280 -11.50 4.91 -27.85
N PRO A 281 -12.14 6.08 -27.63
CA PRO A 281 -12.64 6.88 -28.73
C PRO A 281 -11.52 7.27 -29.70
N VAL A 282 -11.84 7.35 -30.99
CA VAL A 282 -10.93 7.96 -31.97
C VAL A 282 -10.59 9.36 -31.48
N THR A 283 -9.31 9.68 -31.41
CA THR A 283 -8.84 10.89 -30.74
C THR A 283 -7.81 11.58 -31.61
N ALA A 284 -8.09 12.82 -31.99
CA ALA A 284 -7.08 13.71 -32.56
C ALA A 284 -6.60 14.68 -31.48
N PHE A 285 -5.31 15.00 -31.52
CA PHE A 285 -4.69 15.94 -30.60
C PHE A 285 -4.09 17.11 -31.37
N ALA A 286 -4.22 18.31 -30.81
CA ALA A 286 -3.78 19.52 -31.45
C ALA A 286 -3.37 20.59 -30.43
N ALA A 287 -2.28 21.28 -30.74
CA ALA A 287 -1.84 22.50 -30.04
C ALA A 287 -2.30 23.75 -30.80
N SER A 288 -1.87 23.88 -32.06
CA SER A 288 -2.27 24.99 -32.95
C SER A 288 -2.14 24.61 -34.44
N PRO A 289 -2.79 23.54 -34.94
CA PRO A 289 -2.75 23.23 -36.36
C PRO A 289 -3.54 24.31 -37.13
N LYS A 290 -2.99 24.85 -38.21
CA LYS A 290 -3.72 25.75 -39.14
C LYS A 290 -4.81 25.00 -39.93
N ASP A 291 -4.70 23.67 -39.99
CA ASP A 291 -5.56 22.78 -40.76
C ASP A 291 -6.67 22.15 -39.89
N THR A 292 -7.64 22.98 -39.45
CA THR A 292 -8.78 22.51 -38.63
C THR A 292 -9.62 21.46 -39.36
N ALA A 293 -9.78 21.62 -40.67
CA ALA A 293 -10.65 20.78 -41.47
C ALA A 293 -10.16 19.33 -41.55
N ASN A 294 -8.86 19.15 -41.76
CA ASN A 294 -8.20 17.85 -41.74
C ASN A 294 -8.22 17.24 -40.34
N LEU A 295 -7.89 18.03 -39.31
CA LEU A 295 -7.91 17.56 -37.92
C LEU A 295 -9.27 16.96 -37.54
N MET A 296 -10.38 17.61 -37.90
CA MET A 296 -11.71 17.04 -37.69
C MET A 296 -11.97 15.81 -38.56
N GLY A 297 -11.47 15.79 -39.79
CA GLY A 297 -11.55 14.65 -40.71
C GLY A 297 -10.91 13.38 -40.14
N LEU A 298 -9.87 13.50 -39.31
CA LEU A 298 -9.23 12.37 -38.62
C LEU A 298 -10.15 11.68 -37.59
N VAL A 299 -11.11 12.42 -37.03
CA VAL A 299 -11.97 11.96 -35.94
C VAL A 299 -13.34 11.52 -36.44
N GLY A 300 -13.86 12.19 -37.46
CA GLY A 300 -15.14 11.89 -38.10
C GLY A 300 -16.06 13.09 -38.21
N SER A 301 -17.34 12.83 -38.46
CA SER A 301 -18.37 13.86 -38.56
C SER A 301 -18.89 14.30 -37.19
N ALA A 302 -19.41 15.52 -37.12
CA ALA A 302 -20.14 16.02 -35.95
C ALA A 302 -21.36 15.11 -35.63
N PRO A 303 -21.78 15.03 -34.35
CA PRO A 303 -21.29 15.79 -33.19
C PRO A 303 -19.89 15.38 -32.69
N LEU A 304 -19.09 16.36 -32.25
CA LEU A 304 -17.73 16.18 -31.73
C LEU A 304 -17.62 16.67 -30.29
N ILE A 305 -16.71 16.06 -29.54
CA ILE A 305 -16.29 16.48 -28.21
C ILE A 305 -14.92 17.16 -28.31
N VAL A 306 -14.82 18.38 -27.80
CA VAL A 306 -13.55 19.12 -27.66
C VAL A 306 -13.17 19.16 -26.18
N LYS A 307 -11.96 18.66 -25.84
CA LYS A 307 -11.47 18.63 -24.45
C LYS A 307 -10.19 19.45 -24.31
N LEU A 308 -10.17 20.40 -23.39
CA LEU A 308 -8.97 21.11 -22.97
C LEU A 308 -8.08 20.21 -22.08
N LEU A 309 -6.76 20.33 -22.25
CA LEU A 309 -5.80 19.59 -21.43
C LEU A 309 -5.66 20.15 -20.01
N ASP A 310 -5.54 21.48 -19.89
CA ASP A 310 -5.22 22.18 -18.63
C ASP A 310 -6.40 22.31 -17.65
N SER A 311 -7.52 21.69 -17.96
CA SER A 311 -8.71 21.79 -17.13
C SER A 311 -8.85 20.62 -16.16
N SER A 312 -9.12 20.97 -14.90
CA SER A 312 -9.49 20.04 -13.84
C SER A 312 -11.01 19.84 -13.80
N HIS A 313 -11.45 18.64 -13.39
CA HIS A 313 -12.86 18.32 -13.10
C HIS A 313 -13.87 18.58 -14.24
N GLY A 314 -13.54 18.23 -15.49
CA GLY A 314 -14.51 18.30 -16.60
C GLY A 314 -14.93 19.71 -17.04
N LYS A 315 -14.38 20.77 -16.41
CA LYS A 315 -14.39 22.13 -16.98
C LYS A 315 -13.62 22.04 -18.30
N GLY A 316 -14.08 22.65 -19.40
CA GLY A 316 -13.37 22.56 -20.69
C GLY A 316 -13.59 21.28 -21.50
N VAL A 317 -14.65 20.51 -21.22
CA VAL A 317 -15.21 19.54 -22.18
C VAL A 317 -16.43 20.20 -22.84
N VAL A 318 -16.40 20.35 -24.16
CA VAL A 318 -17.44 21.02 -24.95
C VAL A 318 -18.01 20.04 -25.97
N LEU A 319 -19.34 19.95 -26.04
CA LEU A 319 -20.04 19.25 -27.12
C LEU A 319 -20.32 20.24 -28.25
N ALA A 320 -19.78 19.94 -29.43
CA ALA A 320 -20.05 20.68 -30.65
C ALA A 320 -20.98 19.85 -31.54
N GLU A 321 -22.26 20.23 -31.59
CA GLU A 321 -23.30 19.50 -32.32
C GLU A 321 -23.12 19.56 -33.84
N THR A 322 -22.50 20.64 -34.33
CA THR A 322 -22.25 20.87 -35.76
C THR A 322 -20.76 21.04 -36.02
N ARG A 323 -20.35 20.78 -37.26
CA ARG A 323 -18.96 21.00 -37.71
C ARG A 323 -18.53 22.46 -37.51
N LYS A 324 -19.41 23.42 -37.86
CA LYS A 324 -19.14 24.85 -37.67
C LYS A 324 -18.93 25.20 -36.20
N ALA A 325 -19.74 24.65 -35.28
CA ALA A 325 -19.54 24.85 -33.86
C ALA A 325 -18.18 24.29 -33.39
N ALA A 326 -17.77 23.13 -33.89
CA ALA A 326 -16.47 22.55 -33.56
C ALA A 326 -15.31 23.42 -34.08
N GLU A 327 -15.42 23.94 -35.32
CA GLU A 327 -14.46 24.88 -35.90
C GLU A 327 -14.31 26.13 -35.03
N SER A 328 -15.42 26.76 -34.63
CA SER A 328 -15.39 27.95 -33.78
C SER A 328 -14.74 27.70 -32.42
N VAL A 329 -15.02 26.56 -31.78
CA VAL A 329 -14.40 26.19 -30.50
C VAL A 329 -12.89 25.96 -30.66
N VAL A 330 -12.48 25.27 -31.73
CA VAL A 330 -11.06 25.04 -32.02
C VAL A 330 -10.32 26.35 -32.31
N GLU A 331 -10.91 27.26 -33.06
CA GLU A 331 -10.34 28.58 -33.32
C GLU A 331 -10.19 29.41 -32.04
N ALA A 332 -11.20 29.40 -31.17
CA ALA A 332 -11.12 30.06 -29.88
C ALA A 332 -9.98 29.50 -29.01
N PHE A 333 -9.84 28.17 -28.95
CA PHE A 333 -8.75 27.52 -28.19
C PHE A 333 -7.37 27.77 -28.79
N ARG A 334 -7.27 27.88 -30.12
CA ARG A 334 -6.04 28.28 -30.81
C ARG A 334 -5.62 29.69 -30.42
N GLY A 335 -6.55 30.65 -30.38
CA GLY A 335 -6.27 32.02 -29.93
C GLY A 335 -5.71 32.07 -28.50
N LEU A 336 -6.14 31.15 -27.65
CA LEU A 336 -5.66 31.00 -26.27
C LEU A 336 -4.38 30.16 -26.14
N HIS A 337 -3.80 29.69 -27.25
CA HIS A 337 -2.60 28.82 -27.27
C HIS A 337 -2.77 27.56 -26.41
N ALA A 338 -4.01 27.06 -26.29
CA ALA A 338 -4.34 25.93 -25.44
C ALA A 338 -4.27 24.61 -26.22
N ASN A 339 -3.70 23.58 -25.60
CA ASN A 339 -3.73 22.22 -26.13
C ASN A 339 -5.12 21.59 -25.94
N PHE A 340 -5.62 20.93 -26.97
CA PHE A 340 -6.94 20.29 -26.95
C PHE A 340 -6.96 18.92 -27.65
N LEU A 341 -7.98 18.14 -27.31
CA LEU A 341 -8.31 16.86 -27.94
C LEU A 341 -9.67 16.98 -28.64
N LEU A 342 -9.82 16.28 -29.76
CA LEU A 342 -11.08 16.08 -30.47
C LEU A 342 -11.44 14.60 -30.48
N GLN A 343 -12.70 14.30 -30.17
CA GLN A 343 -13.26 12.94 -30.14
C GLN A 343 -14.66 12.92 -30.75
N PRO A 344 -15.13 11.79 -31.31
CA PRO A 344 -16.52 11.67 -31.73
C PRO A 344 -17.42 11.66 -30.49
N TYR A 345 -18.59 12.27 -30.61
CA TYR A 345 -19.61 12.13 -29.57
C TYR A 345 -20.33 10.79 -29.71
N MET A 346 -20.21 9.95 -28.67
CA MET A 346 -20.80 8.62 -28.64
C MET A 346 -22.27 8.70 -28.20
N LYS A 347 -23.18 8.94 -29.16
CA LYS A 347 -24.62 9.08 -28.91
C LYS A 347 -25.24 7.90 -28.15
N ASP A 348 -24.78 6.69 -28.42
CA ASP A 348 -25.28 5.46 -27.78
C ASP A 348 -24.99 5.37 -26.27
N SER A 349 -24.08 6.21 -25.76
CA SER A 349 -23.77 6.35 -24.33
C SER A 349 -24.03 7.78 -23.83
N ALA A 350 -24.91 8.54 -24.51
CA ALA A 350 -25.21 9.91 -24.13
C ALA A 350 -25.71 9.97 -22.67
N GLY A 351 -25.02 10.76 -21.83
CA GLY A 351 -25.41 10.96 -20.43
C GLY A 351 -25.14 9.77 -19.51
N GLU A 352 -24.56 8.67 -19.98
CA GLU A 352 -24.26 7.50 -19.15
C GLU A 352 -22.83 7.00 -19.32
N ASP A 353 -22.21 6.59 -18.22
CA ASP A 353 -20.94 5.87 -18.28
C ASP A 353 -20.84 4.78 -17.21
N ILE A 354 -19.88 3.87 -17.40
CA ILE A 354 -19.60 2.79 -16.46
C ILE A 354 -18.25 3.04 -15.81
N ARG A 355 -18.27 3.21 -14.49
CA ARG A 355 -17.07 3.30 -13.68
C ARG A 355 -16.77 1.96 -13.04
N CYS A 356 -15.63 1.37 -13.42
CA CYS A 356 -15.12 0.13 -12.85
C CYS A 356 -14.01 0.42 -11.84
N LEU A 357 -14.18 0.02 -10.58
CA LEU A 357 -13.09 0.08 -9.60
C LEU A 357 -12.22 -1.17 -9.74
N VAL A 358 -10.93 -0.96 -10.01
CA VAL A 358 -9.91 -2.00 -10.10
C VAL A 358 -9.00 -1.92 -8.88
N ILE A 359 -8.90 -3.04 -8.15
CA ILE A 359 -7.94 -3.21 -7.03
C ILE A 359 -7.13 -4.48 -7.31
N GLY A 360 -5.80 -4.41 -7.22
CA GLY A 360 -4.92 -5.57 -7.38
C GLY A 360 -5.08 -6.30 -8.72
N GLY A 361 -5.43 -5.57 -9.78
CA GLY A 361 -5.67 -6.12 -11.12
C GLY A 361 -7.03 -6.79 -11.34
N ARG A 362 -7.99 -6.64 -10.40
CA ARG A 362 -9.35 -7.19 -10.52
C ARG A 362 -10.38 -6.08 -10.41
N VAL A 363 -11.42 -6.12 -11.25
CA VAL A 363 -12.60 -5.24 -11.06
C VAL A 363 -13.40 -5.75 -9.87
N VAL A 364 -13.37 -5.00 -8.76
CA VAL A 364 -14.02 -5.36 -7.49
C VAL A 364 -15.47 -4.89 -7.44
N THR A 365 -15.77 -3.74 -8.04
CA THR A 365 -17.13 -3.21 -8.16
C THR A 365 -17.26 -2.33 -9.40
N SER A 366 -18.49 -2.13 -9.86
CA SER A 366 -18.82 -1.28 -11.00
C SER A 366 -20.14 -0.57 -10.76
N ILE A 367 -20.15 0.72 -11.10
CA ILE A 367 -21.35 1.56 -11.05
C ILE A 367 -21.62 2.14 -12.43
N ARG A 368 -22.89 2.34 -12.74
CA ARG A 368 -23.35 3.18 -13.84
C ARG A 368 -23.63 4.57 -13.27
N ARG A 369 -23.06 5.60 -13.88
CA ARG A 369 -23.39 7.00 -13.58
C ARG A 369 -24.30 7.51 -14.68
N ILE A 370 -25.30 8.29 -14.29
CA ILE A 370 -26.33 8.84 -15.17
C ILE A 370 -26.39 10.35 -14.90
N ALA A 371 -26.22 11.14 -15.94
CA ALA A 371 -26.24 12.59 -15.91
C ALA A 371 -27.62 13.13 -15.49
N GLY A 372 -27.63 14.37 -14.99
CA GLY A 372 -28.87 15.13 -14.81
C GLY A 372 -29.53 15.52 -16.13
N SER A 373 -30.75 16.06 -16.07
CA SER A 373 -31.49 16.50 -17.27
C SER A 373 -30.69 17.54 -18.07
N GLY A 374 -30.57 17.33 -19.39
CA GLY A 374 -29.87 18.24 -20.31
C GLY A 374 -28.35 18.17 -20.29
N GLU A 375 -27.75 17.24 -19.53
CA GLU A 375 -26.30 17.09 -19.41
C GLU A 375 -25.81 15.80 -20.08
N PHE A 376 -24.72 15.87 -20.85
CA PHE A 376 -24.15 14.70 -21.52
C PHE A 376 -23.02 14.05 -20.71
N ARG A 377 -22.49 14.76 -19.71
CA ARG A 377 -21.46 14.26 -18.79
C ARG A 377 -22.11 13.54 -17.62
N ALA A 378 -21.84 12.24 -17.51
CA ALA A 378 -22.49 11.34 -16.55
C ALA A 378 -22.33 11.71 -15.06
N ASP A 379 -21.42 12.61 -14.71
CA ASP A 379 -21.16 13.08 -13.34
C ASP A 379 -21.50 14.55 -13.08
N GLN A 380 -22.21 15.20 -14.00
CA GLN A 380 -22.65 16.58 -13.86
C GLN A 380 -24.18 16.70 -13.98
N GLY A 381 -24.68 17.86 -13.56
CA GLY A 381 -26.10 18.20 -13.57
C GLY A 381 -26.83 17.88 -12.26
N GLU A 382 -27.80 18.72 -11.96
CA GLU A 382 -28.75 18.49 -10.87
C GLU A 382 -29.54 17.20 -11.13
N GLY A 383 -29.59 16.30 -10.15
CA GLY A 383 -30.24 14.99 -10.29
C GLY A 383 -29.34 13.87 -10.84
N SER A 384 -28.03 14.10 -11.03
CA SER A 384 -27.10 13.00 -11.36
C SER A 384 -27.15 11.88 -10.31
N ARG A 385 -27.13 10.62 -10.77
CA ARG A 385 -27.26 9.44 -9.91
C ARG A 385 -26.27 8.34 -10.26
N ALA A 386 -25.94 7.52 -9.28
CA ALA A 386 -25.09 6.35 -9.44
C ALA A 386 -25.82 5.10 -8.95
N GLU A 387 -25.75 4.03 -9.74
CA GLU A 387 -26.39 2.77 -9.41
C GLU A 387 -25.48 1.58 -9.77
N ARG A 388 -25.71 0.44 -9.13
CA ARG A 388 -24.89 -0.75 -9.36
C ARG A 388 -25.16 -1.29 -10.76
N VAL A 389 -24.11 -1.65 -11.49
CA VAL A 389 -24.25 -2.22 -12.84
C VAL A 389 -23.47 -3.52 -12.99
N LYS A 390 -24.07 -4.50 -13.67
CA LYS A 390 -23.38 -5.72 -14.10
C LYS A 390 -22.63 -5.42 -15.41
N ILE A 391 -21.33 -5.70 -15.39
CA ILE A 391 -20.46 -5.49 -16.56
C ILE A 391 -20.22 -6.77 -17.35
N SER A 392 -20.02 -6.63 -18.66
CA SER A 392 -19.68 -7.72 -19.58
C SER A 392 -18.24 -8.22 -19.38
N ARG A 393 -17.91 -9.35 -20.02
CA ARG A 393 -16.52 -9.87 -20.02
C ARG A 393 -15.57 -8.90 -20.73
N ASP A 394 -16.01 -8.26 -21.80
CA ASP A 394 -15.20 -7.28 -22.54
C ASP A 394 -14.96 -6.01 -21.75
N GLU A 395 -15.98 -5.50 -21.04
CA GLU A 395 -15.85 -4.34 -20.14
C GLU A 395 -14.85 -4.61 -19.01
N ARG A 396 -14.98 -5.79 -18.37
CA ARG A 396 -14.03 -6.22 -17.34
C ARG A 396 -12.61 -6.35 -17.88
N ARG A 397 -12.45 -6.92 -19.08
CA ARG A 397 -11.15 -7.04 -19.75
C ARG A 397 -10.56 -5.68 -20.09
N ALA A 398 -11.37 -4.74 -20.59
CA ALA A 398 -10.93 -3.38 -20.90
C ALA A 398 -10.45 -2.65 -19.63
N ALA A 399 -11.25 -2.68 -18.55
CA ALA A 399 -10.89 -2.03 -17.29
C ALA A 399 -9.60 -2.60 -16.67
N THR A 400 -9.49 -3.93 -16.58
CA THR A 400 -8.28 -4.58 -16.02
C THR A 400 -7.03 -4.34 -16.87
N ARG A 401 -7.15 -4.39 -18.21
CA ARG A 401 -6.04 -4.07 -19.12
C ARG A 401 -5.62 -2.61 -19.02
N ALA A 402 -6.57 -1.68 -18.90
CA ALA A 402 -6.27 -0.26 -18.74
C ALA A 402 -5.47 0.00 -17.46
N ALA A 403 -5.98 -0.45 -16.30
CA ALA A 403 -5.26 -0.33 -15.02
C ALA A 403 -3.85 -0.96 -15.08
N LYS A 404 -3.72 -2.13 -15.72
CA LYS A 404 -2.42 -2.80 -15.92
C LYS A 404 -1.48 -2.00 -16.82
N ALA A 405 -1.97 -1.40 -17.90
CA ALA A 405 -1.16 -0.60 -18.82
C ALA A 405 -0.51 0.61 -18.12
N PHE A 406 -1.20 1.19 -17.15
CA PHE A 406 -0.70 2.28 -16.29
C PHE A 406 0.01 1.80 -15.02
N ARG A 407 0.13 0.47 -14.81
CA ARG A 407 0.70 -0.16 -13.60
C ARG A 407 0.05 0.32 -12.30
N LEU A 408 -1.26 0.53 -12.30
CA LEU A 408 -2.01 0.97 -11.13
C LEU A 408 -2.59 -0.23 -10.37
N ASN A 409 -2.38 -0.28 -9.05
CA ASN A 409 -3.01 -1.29 -8.19
C ASN A 409 -4.34 -0.79 -7.61
N LEU A 410 -4.62 0.51 -7.66
CA LEU A 410 -5.90 1.11 -7.29
C LEU A 410 -6.32 2.13 -8.35
N ALA A 411 -7.38 1.88 -9.11
CA ALA A 411 -7.85 2.85 -10.09
C ALA A 411 -9.34 2.70 -10.36
N THR A 412 -10.01 3.78 -10.74
CA THR A 412 -11.27 3.67 -11.48
C THR A 412 -11.01 3.81 -12.97
N VAL A 413 -11.68 2.98 -13.76
CA VAL A 413 -11.67 3.05 -15.22
C VAL A 413 -13.08 3.35 -15.69
N ASP A 414 -13.23 4.47 -16.38
CA ASP A 414 -14.49 4.95 -16.91
C ASP A 414 -14.64 4.51 -18.37
N LEU A 415 -15.79 3.92 -18.69
CA LEU A 415 -16.09 3.25 -19.95
C LEU A 415 -17.39 3.78 -20.56
N LEU A 416 -17.42 3.90 -21.89
CA LEU A 416 -18.65 4.04 -22.67
C LEU A 416 -19.01 2.70 -23.34
N ARG A 417 -20.31 2.40 -23.41
CA ARG A 417 -20.86 1.22 -24.10
C ARG A 417 -21.17 1.58 -25.54
N THR A 418 -20.45 0.98 -26.46
CA THR A 418 -20.62 1.29 -27.89
C THR A 418 -20.85 0.00 -28.66
N GLN A 419 -21.42 0.10 -29.87
CA GLN A 419 -21.80 -1.07 -30.67
C GLN A 419 -20.60 -1.98 -31.00
N ASP A 420 -19.40 -1.40 -31.15
CA ASP A 420 -18.16 -2.11 -31.42
C ASP A 420 -17.33 -2.41 -30.14
N GLY A 421 -17.99 -2.39 -28.97
CA GLY A 421 -17.41 -2.78 -27.68
C GLY A 421 -17.19 -1.62 -26.70
N PRO A 422 -16.56 -1.86 -25.54
CA PRO A 422 -16.33 -0.82 -24.55
C PRO A 422 -15.20 0.12 -24.95
N LYS A 423 -15.39 1.43 -24.75
CA LYS A 423 -14.37 2.47 -24.96
C LYS A 423 -13.94 3.09 -23.64
N VAL A 424 -12.66 2.97 -23.28
CA VAL A 424 -12.08 3.64 -22.12
C VAL A 424 -11.99 5.14 -22.40
N ILE A 425 -12.57 5.95 -21.51
CA ILE A 425 -12.55 7.41 -21.60
C ILE A 425 -11.63 8.06 -20.59
N GLU A 426 -11.47 7.45 -19.41
CA GLU A 426 -10.61 7.97 -18.34
C GLU A 426 -10.12 6.83 -17.44
N VAL A 427 -8.88 6.96 -16.95
CA VAL A 427 -8.34 6.12 -15.89
C VAL A 427 -7.91 7.03 -14.75
N ASN A 428 -8.54 6.91 -13.59
CA ASN A 428 -8.27 7.76 -12.44
C ASN A 428 -7.48 6.98 -11.37
N PRO A 429 -6.24 7.38 -11.06
CA PRO A 429 -5.36 6.68 -10.11
C PRO A 429 -5.66 7.03 -8.63
N GLY A 430 -6.60 7.92 -8.35
CA GLY A 430 -6.96 8.35 -7.00
C GLY A 430 -8.47 8.37 -6.77
N PRO A 431 -9.18 7.24 -6.95
CA PRO A 431 -10.64 7.21 -6.93
C PRO A 431 -11.21 7.59 -5.57
N ALA A 432 -12.30 8.37 -5.54
CA ALA A 432 -13.08 8.57 -4.32
C ALA A 432 -13.89 7.29 -4.03
N LEU A 433 -13.80 6.77 -2.81
CA LEU A 433 -14.42 5.49 -2.47
C LEU A 433 -15.87 5.61 -2.01
N GLN A 434 -16.26 6.75 -1.45
CA GLN A 434 -17.56 6.94 -0.77
C GLN A 434 -18.76 6.52 -1.63
N VAL A 435 -18.89 7.07 -2.85
CA VAL A 435 -20.02 6.73 -3.75
C VAL A 435 -20.00 5.26 -4.13
N LEU A 436 -18.81 4.69 -4.38
CA LEU A 436 -18.66 3.28 -4.76
C LEU A 436 -19.04 2.36 -3.59
N GLU A 437 -18.66 2.68 -2.36
CA GLU A 437 -19.05 1.93 -1.15
C GLU A 437 -20.55 2.01 -0.92
N THR A 438 -21.15 3.21 -0.95
CA THR A 438 -22.59 3.41 -0.75
C THR A 438 -23.42 2.60 -1.74
N VAL A 439 -23.07 2.62 -3.03
CA VAL A 439 -23.82 1.91 -4.08
C VAL A 439 -23.58 0.40 -4.07
N SER A 440 -22.38 -0.04 -3.72
CA SER A 440 -22.03 -1.47 -3.76
C SER A 440 -22.31 -2.22 -2.46
N GLY A 441 -22.38 -1.53 -1.33
CA GLY A 441 -22.44 -2.11 0.02
C GLY A 441 -21.15 -2.82 0.43
N LEU A 442 -20.05 -2.67 -0.32
CA LEU A 442 -18.78 -3.33 -0.05
C LEU A 442 -17.87 -2.42 0.79
N ASN A 443 -17.07 -3.04 1.67
CA ASN A 443 -15.96 -2.38 2.33
C ASN A 443 -14.75 -2.33 1.36
N LEU A 444 -14.64 -1.25 0.60
CA LEU A 444 -13.61 -1.09 -0.42
C LEU A 444 -12.27 -0.66 0.19
N ALA A 445 -12.29 0.08 1.31
CA ALA A 445 -11.08 0.39 2.07
C ALA A 445 -10.39 -0.91 2.55
N SER A 446 -11.16 -1.86 3.08
CA SER A 446 -10.67 -3.19 3.49
C SER A 446 -9.94 -3.91 2.35
N MET A 447 -10.52 -3.89 1.13
CA MET A 447 -9.89 -4.47 -0.05
C MET A 447 -8.60 -3.75 -0.48
N VAL A 448 -8.49 -2.43 -0.25
CA VAL A 448 -7.22 -1.69 -0.45
C VAL A 448 -6.16 -2.20 0.51
N PHE A 449 -6.50 -2.41 1.78
CA PHE A 449 -5.56 -2.97 2.76
C PHE A 449 -5.19 -4.42 2.47
N ASP A 450 -6.12 -5.26 1.99
CA ASP A 450 -5.82 -6.63 1.57
C ASP A 450 -4.72 -6.66 0.49
N GLU A 451 -4.78 -5.75 -0.49
CA GLU A 451 -3.75 -5.64 -1.52
C GLU A 451 -2.43 -5.11 -0.96
N ILE A 452 -2.45 -4.13 -0.06
CA ILE A 452 -1.23 -3.63 0.61
C ILE A 452 -0.57 -4.73 1.43
N GLU A 453 -1.31 -5.38 2.32
CA GLU A 453 -0.82 -6.46 3.18
C GLU A 453 -0.23 -7.62 2.37
N LYS A 454 -0.83 -7.94 1.22
CA LYS A 454 -0.31 -8.94 0.28
C LYS A 454 1.00 -8.52 -0.38
N ARG A 455 1.17 -7.22 -0.69
CA ARG A 455 2.31 -6.69 -1.45
C ARG A 455 3.52 -6.40 -0.59
N VAL A 456 3.32 -5.98 0.65
CA VAL A 456 4.43 -5.73 1.58
C VAL A 456 4.77 -6.96 2.43
N ARG A 457 4.43 -8.19 1.99
CA ARG A 457 4.89 -9.38 2.72
C ARG A 457 6.43 -9.46 2.70
N PRO A 458 7.06 -9.96 3.76
CA PRO A 458 8.49 -10.29 3.73
C PRO A 458 8.75 -11.19 2.53
N SER A 459 9.56 -10.71 1.58
CA SER A 459 10.07 -11.56 0.51
C SER A 459 11.34 -12.23 1.02
N PRO A 460 11.50 -13.56 0.89
CA PRO A 460 12.77 -14.20 1.17
C PRO A 460 13.87 -13.52 0.35
N SER A 461 15.03 -13.27 0.95
CA SER A 461 16.14 -12.60 0.29
C SER A 461 16.46 -13.31 -1.03
N ARG A 462 16.59 -12.51 -2.11
CA ARG A 462 17.03 -13.03 -3.40
C ARG A 462 18.47 -13.49 -3.20
N ARG A 463 18.78 -14.79 -3.38
CA ARG A 463 20.16 -15.29 -3.42
C ARG A 463 20.98 -14.35 -4.31
N LEU A 464 21.91 -13.60 -3.72
CA LEU A 464 23.01 -13.00 -4.46
C LEU A 464 23.70 -14.18 -5.14
N GLY A 465 23.56 -14.26 -6.46
CA GLY A 465 24.15 -15.34 -7.24
C GLY A 465 25.63 -15.41 -6.89
N LYS A 466 26.11 -16.62 -6.57
CA LYS A 466 27.56 -16.88 -6.43
C LYS A 466 28.25 -16.23 -7.63
N VAL A 467 29.07 -15.23 -7.35
CA VAL A 467 30.05 -14.74 -8.32
C VAL A 467 30.89 -15.97 -8.66
N ARG A 468 30.71 -16.52 -9.86
CA ARG A 468 31.63 -17.52 -10.39
C ARG A 468 32.94 -16.76 -10.62
N GLY A 469 33.91 -17.03 -9.75
CA GLY A 469 35.31 -16.70 -9.99
C GLY A 469 35.86 -17.49 -11.17
#